data_AF-A0A937R6N6-F1
#
_entry.id   AF-A0A937R6N6-F1
#
_cell.length_a   1.000
_cell.length_b   1.000
_cell.length_c   1.000
_cell.angle_alpha   90.00
_cell.angle_beta   90.00
_cell.angle_gamma   90.00
#
_symmetry.space_group_name_H-M   'P 1'
#
loop_
_entity.id
_entity.type
_entity.pdbx_description
1 polymer ?
#
loop_
_entity_poly.entity_id
_entity_poly.type
_entity_poly.pdbx_seq_one_letter_code
_entity_poly.pdbx_strand_id
1 'polypeptide(L)'
;MGPKGRSAGKQSNKPAGEHSELSHRVWIDYAEEKYGIRLAQQECEVELRPLVTTQSEIERVKYELVLHDGYRTDEPILVYRGRLGLSYIVDGHTRARVRWDLGERGIQAILLTARNVELDGEFARIAEATGGGTARRIWEVPITDRLGIDSAAWHKRRGDLLRALEKQSGSKGKRTP
;
A
#
# COMPACT_ATOMS: atom_id res chain seq x y z
N MET A 1 -52.39 16.23 -21.37
CA MET A 1 -51.31 17.22 -21.62
C MET A 1 -50.39 17.24 -20.41
N GLY A 2 -49.07 17.08 -20.60
CA GLY A 2 -48.05 17.29 -19.58
C GLY A 2 -47.44 16.02 -18.97
N PRO A 3 -46.21 15.63 -19.37
CA PRO A 3 -45.50 14.44 -18.88
C PRO A 3 -44.56 14.79 -17.72
N LYS A 4 -44.34 13.88 -16.75
CA LYS A 4 -43.13 13.92 -15.89
C LYS A 4 -42.64 12.51 -15.59
N GLY A 5 -41.60 12.12 -16.33
CA GLY A 5 -40.78 10.96 -16.02
C GLY A 5 -40.02 11.11 -14.71
N ARG A 6 -39.57 9.98 -14.16
CA ARG A 6 -38.50 9.95 -13.18
C ARG A 6 -37.45 8.94 -13.66
N SER A 7 -36.29 9.51 -13.96
CA SER A 7 -35.07 8.87 -14.40
C SER A 7 -34.57 7.82 -13.42
N ALA A 8 -33.98 6.78 -13.99
CA ALA A 8 -33.04 5.89 -13.35
C ALA A 8 -31.89 6.70 -12.71
N GLY A 9 -31.77 6.62 -11.39
CA GLY A 9 -30.55 7.02 -10.69
C GLY A 9 -29.49 5.96 -10.95
N LYS A 10 -28.64 6.18 -11.96
CA LYS A 10 -27.34 5.49 -12.05
C LYS A 10 -26.49 5.96 -10.87
N GLN A 11 -26.27 5.10 -9.88
CA GLN A 11 -25.17 5.25 -8.94
C GLN A 11 -23.88 5.18 -9.76
N SER A 12 -23.21 6.32 -9.91
CA SER A 12 -21.88 6.39 -10.46
C SER A 12 -20.89 5.93 -9.38
N ASN A 13 -20.42 4.69 -9.51
CA ASN A 13 -19.19 4.27 -8.85
C ASN A 13 -18.04 5.14 -9.39
N LYS A 14 -17.58 6.12 -8.61
CA LYS A 14 -16.33 6.82 -8.87
C LYS A 14 -15.17 5.95 -8.36
N PRO A 15 -14.13 5.67 -9.18
CA PRO A 15 -12.98 4.92 -8.69
C PRO A 15 -12.09 5.81 -7.81
N ALA A 16 -11.67 5.28 -6.66
CA ALA A 16 -10.91 6.00 -5.63
C ALA A 16 -9.38 6.12 -5.92
N GLY A 17 -8.88 5.61 -7.06
CA GLY A 17 -7.51 5.10 -7.19
C GLY A 17 -6.39 5.98 -7.79
N GLU A 18 -6.66 7.09 -8.48
CA GLU A 18 -5.67 7.68 -9.43
C GLU A 18 -4.32 8.18 -8.87
N HIS A 19 -4.15 8.41 -7.55
CA HIS A 19 -2.86 8.83 -6.97
C HIS A 19 -2.09 7.73 -6.24
N SER A 20 -2.76 6.69 -5.73
CA SER A 20 -2.10 5.42 -5.37
C SER A 20 -1.46 4.83 -6.63
N GLU A 21 -2.15 4.95 -7.77
CA GLU A 21 -1.59 4.63 -9.08
C GLU A 21 -0.32 5.41 -9.41
N LEU A 22 -0.15 6.68 -9.02
CA LEU A 22 1.08 7.43 -9.33
C LEU A 22 2.29 6.93 -8.53
N SER A 23 2.14 6.58 -7.26
CA SER A 23 3.25 6.00 -6.48
C SER A 23 3.56 4.57 -6.94
N HIS A 24 2.53 3.79 -7.27
CA HIS A 24 2.71 2.43 -7.78
C HIS A 24 3.32 2.43 -9.18
N ARG A 25 2.86 3.29 -10.09
CA ARG A 25 3.42 3.45 -11.44
C ARG A 25 4.87 3.87 -11.39
N VAL A 26 5.26 4.83 -10.55
CA VAL A 26 6.67 5.21 -10.42
C VAL A 26 7.55 4.02 -10.01
N TRP A 27 7.08 3.17 -9.09
CA TRP A 27 7.84 1.98 -8.70
C TRP A 27 7.88 0.93 -9.81
N ILE A 28 6.75 0.69 -10.49
CA ILE A 28 6.63 -0.26 -11.59
C ILE A 28 7.52 0.16 -12.76
N ASP A 29 7.44 1.42 -13.18
CA ASP A 29 8.24 1.99 -14.27
C ASP A 29 9.74 1.87 -13.95
N TYR A 30 10.14 2.23 -12.73
CA TYR A 30 11.51 2.05 -12.26
C TYR A 30 11.97 0.59 -12.32
N ALA A 31 11.13 -0.35 -11.86
CA ALA A 31 11.47 -1.77 -11.86
C ALA A 31 11.56 -2.33 -13.29
N GLU A 32 10.62 -1.96 -14.16
CA GLU A 32 10.62 -2.37 -15.56
C GLU A 32 11.86 -1.84 -16.30
N GLU A 33 12.23 -0.58 -16.08
CA GLU A 33 13.43 0.03 -16.68
C GLU A 33 14.72 -0.61 -16.14
N LYS A 34 14.86 -0.70 -14.82
CA LYS A 34 16.08 -1.21 -14.18
C LYS A 34 16.38 -2.66 -14.54
N TYR A 35 15.35 -3.50 -14.59
CA TYR A 35 15.52 -4.94 -14.84
C TYR A 35 15.23 -5.33 -16.30
N GLY A 36 14.86 -4.39 -17.16
CA GLY A 36 14.50 -4.67 -18.56
C GLY A 36 13.33 -5.64 -18.70
N ILE A 37 12.34 -5.55 -17.80
CA ILE A 37 11.19 -6.47 -17.72
C ILE A 37 9.87 -5.76 -17.96
N ARG A 38 8.79 -6.54 -18.10
CA ARG A 38 7.41 -6.07 -17.94
C ARG A 38 6.74 -6.81 -16.79
N LEU A 39 6.09 -6.06 -15.92
CA LEU A 39 5.33 -6.55 -14.79
C LEU A 39 3.87 -6.71 -15.19
N ALA A 40 3.34 -7.93 -15.02
CA ALA A 40 1.90 -8.13 -15.10
C ALA A 40 1.27 -7.67 -13.78
N GLN A 41 0.15 -6.95 -13.90
CA GLN A 41 -0.57 -6.34 -12.78
C GLN A 41 -1.97 -6.94 -12.67
N GLN A 42 -2.40 -7.21 -11.45
CA GLN A 42 -3.76 -7.67 -11.17
C GLN A 42 -4.23 -7.09 -9.83
N GLU A 43 -5.40 -6.46 -9.81
CA GLU A 43 -6.08 -6.16 -8.55
C GLU A 43 -6.73 -7.43 -7.99
N CYS A 44 -6.42 -7.77 -6.75
CA CYS A 44 -6.99 -8.91 -6.06
C CYS A 44 -6.88 -8.79 -4.53
N GLU A 45 -7.59 -9.66 -3.82
CA GLU A 45 -7.32 -9.89 -2.41
C GLU A 45 -6.15 -10.86 -2.25
N VAL A 46 -5.22 -10.54 -1.33
CA VAL A 46 -4.12 -11.42 -0.95
C VAL A 46 -4.22 -11.80 0.52
N GLU A 47 -3.87 -13.04 0.85
CA GLU A 47 -3.76 -13.48 2.23
C GLU A 47 -2.61 -12.75 2.94
N LEU A 48 -2.85 -12.30 4.18
CA LEU A 48 -1.86 -11.58 5.00
C LEU A 48 -0.78 -12.52 5.55
N ARG A 49 -1.16 -13.74 5.93
CA ARG A 49 -0.26 -14.72 6.57
C ARG A 49 1.01 -15.05 5.77
N PRO A 50 0.96 -15.27 4.43
CA PRO A 50 2.17 -15.57 3.67
C PRO A 50 3.00 -14.33 3.31
N LEU A 51 2.55 -13.11 3.60
CA LEU A 51 3.25 -11.90 3.15
C LEU A 51 4.59 -11.72 3.86
N VAL A 52 5.62 -11.49 3.06
CA VAL A 52 6.97 -11.16 3.49
C VAL A 52 7.14 -9.64 3.45
N THR A 53 7.68 -9.08 4.53
CA THR A 53 8.00 -7.65 4.59
C THR A 53 9.32 -7.36 3.90
N THR A 54 9.41 -6.17 3.33
CA THR A 54 10.65 -5.56 2.79
C THR A 54 11.05 -4.33 3.61
N GLN A 55 10.41 -4.13 4.75
CA GLN A 55 10.61 -3.00 5.66
C GLN A 55 10.94 -3.53 7.07
N SER A 56 11.91 -2.89 7.72
CA SER A 56 12.48 -3.35 9.00
C SER A 56 11.65 -2.97 10.23
N GLU A 57 10.85 -1.90 10.14
CA GLU A 57 10.02 -1.38 11.22
C GLU A 57 8.84 -0.56 10.67
N ILE A 58 7.78 -0.41 11.45
CA ILE A 58 6.64 0.47 11.15
C ILE A 58 6.67 1.67 12.08
N GLU A 59 6.56 2.87 11.52
CA GLU A 59 6.49 4.12 12.28
C GLU A 59 5.19 4.17 13.10
N ARG A 60 5.28 4.28 14.43
CA ARG A 60 4.12 4.30 15.35
C ARG A 60 3.04 5.29 14.92
N VAL A 61 3.39 6.53 14.61
CA VAL A 61 2.41 7.56 14.20
C VAL A 61 1.63 7.18 12.94
N LYS A 62 2.25 6.48 11.98
CA LYS A 62 1.55 5.97 10.79
C LYS A 62 0.61 4.83 11.16
N TYR A 63 1.06 3.93 12.04
CA TYR A 63 0.23 2.83 12.52
C TYR A 63 -1.05 3.35 13.20
N GLU A 64 -0.92 4.30 14.14
CA GLU A 64 -2.07 4.91 14.83
C GLU A 64 -3.01 5.62 13.85
N LEU A 65 -2.46 6.38 12.90
CA LEU A 65 -3.23 7.06 11.85
C LEU A 65 -4.05 6.06 11.00
N VAL A 66 -3.46 4.93 10.61
CA VAL A 66 -4.17 3.91 9.82
C VAL A 66 -5.22 3.21 10.68
N LEU A 67 -4.89 2.88 11.93
CA LEU A 67 -5.75 2.13 12.83
C LEU A 67 -6.98 2.94 13.29
N HIS A 68 -6.78 4.23 13.62
CA HIS A 68 -7.80 5.04 14.30
C HIS A 68 -8.39 6.15 13.43
N ASP A 69 -7.61 6.69 12.49
CA ASP A 69 -7.98 7.90 11.74
C ASP A 69 -8.34 7.62 10.27
N GLY A 70 -8.40 6.34 9.86
CA GLY A 70 -8.73 5.95 8.49
C GLY A 70 -7.68 6.36 7.45
N TYR A 71 -6.43 6.62 7.88
CA TYR A 71 -5.39 7.09 6.99
C TYR A 71 -5.07 6.07 5.88
N ARG A 72 -5.50 6.36 4.65
CA ARG A 72 -5.28 5.52 3.45
C ARG A 72 -5.79 4.08 3.58
N THR A 73 -6.79 3.81 4.42
CA THR A 73 -7.30 2.45 4.67
C THR A 73 -7.94 1.79 3.45
N ASP A 74 -8.42 2.59 2.51
CA ASP A 74 -9.13 2.13 1.30
C ASP A 74 -8.20 1.92 0.11
N GLU A 75 -6.92 2.29 0.24
CA GLU A 75 -5.95 2.10 -0.83
C GLU A 75 -5.40 0.66 -0.82
N PRO A 76 -5.27 -0.01 -1.99
CA PRO A 76 -4.68 -1.33 -2.05
C PRO A 76 -3.19 -1.29 -1.71
N ILE A 77 -2.65 -2.38 -1.14
CA ILE A 77 -1.20 -2.55 -0.98
C ILE A 77 -0.56 -2.97 -2.30
N LEU A 78 0.75 -2.80 -2.43
CA LEU A 78 1.49 -3.28 -3.60
C LEU A 78 2.26 -4.54 -3.21
N VAL A 79 2.04 -5.64 -3.92
CA VAL A 79 2.67 -6.93 -3.63
C VAL A 79 3.36 -7.47 -4.86
N TYR A 80 4.61 -7.92 -4.72
CA TYR A 80 5.29 -8.69 -5.75
C TYR A 80 5.22 -10.18 -5.42
N ARG A 81 4.81 -11.01 -6.38
CA ARG A 81 4.87 -12.48 -6.25
C ARG A 81 5.81 -13.05 -7.31
N GLY A 82 6.89 -13.63 -6.80
CA GLY A 82 7.88 -14.33 -7.61
C GLY A 82 7.44 -15.73 -8.02
N ARG A 83 8.21 -16.37 -8.90
CA ARG A 83 7.96 -17.74 -9.38
C ARG A 83 8.17 -18.79 -8.29
N LEU A 84 8.99 -18.47 -7.29
CA LEU A 84 9.20 -19.32 -6.12
C LEU A 84 8.03 -19.29 -5.11
N GLY A 85 6.94 -18.58 -5.43
CA GLY A 85 5.69 -18.58 -4.65
C GLY A 85 5.67 -17.63 -3.44
N LEU A 86 6.81 -17.02 -3.10
CA LEU A 86 6.86 -15.98 -2.06
C LEU A 86 6.20 -14.69 -2.54
N SER A 87 5.46 -14.05 -1.63
CA SER A 87 4.76 -12.78 -1.86
C SER A 87 5.35 -11.70 -0.96
N TYR A 88 5.92 -10.66 -1.54
CA TYR A 88 6.63 -9.59 -0.86
C TYR A 88 5.81 -8.31 -0.90
N ILE A 89 5.63 -7.66 0.25
CA ILE A 89 5.00 -6.34 0.30
C ILE A 89 6.01 -5.33 -0.23
N VAL A 90 5.65 -4.59 -1.27
CA VAL A 90 6.45 -3.52 -1.87
C VAL A 90 6.08 -2.17 -1.24
N ASP A 91 4.78 -1.92 -1.09
CA ASP A 91 4.24 -0.75 -0.39
C ASP A 91 3.01 -1.14 0.43
N GLY A 92 2.77 -0.40 1.52
CA GLY A 92 1.59 -0.58 2.35
C GLY A 92 1.77 -1.48 3.57
N HIS A 93 3.00 -1.66 4.07
CA HIS A 93 3.30 -2.47 5.27
C HIS A 93 2.46 -2.05 6.48
N THR A 94 2.28 -0.75 6.74
CA THR A 94 1.44 -0.28 7.84
C THR A 94 -0.02 -0.74 7.71
N ARG A 95 -0.58 -0.69 6.49
CA ARG A 95 -1.96 -1.12 6.21
C ARG A 95 -2.11 -2.64 6.38
N ALA A 96 -1.18 -3.41 5.82
CA ALA A 96 -1.14 -4.86 5.99
C ALA A 96 -1.03 -5.24 7.47
N ARG A 97 -0.20 -4.52 8.25
CA ARG A 97 -0.03 -4.77 9.67
C ARG A 97 -1.30 -4.46 10.48
N VAL A 98 -1.93 -3.30 10.25
CA VAL A 98 -3.19 -2.96 10.93
C VAL A 98 -4.27 -4.01 10.65
N ARG A 99 -4.44 -4.43 9.39
CA ARG A 99 -5.41 -5.48 9.02
C ARG A 99 -5.13 -6.80 9.74
N TRP A 100 -3.86 -7.19 9.83
CA TRP A 100 -3.46 -8.38 10.60
C TRP A 100 -3.79 -8.24 12.09
N ASP A 101 -3.43 -7.11 12.71
CA ASP A 101 -3.67 -6.86 14.14
C ASP A 101 -5.17 -6.77 14.48
N LEU A 102 -6.01 -6.41 13.51
CA LEU A 102 -7.48 -6.47 13.59
C LEU A 102 -8.07 -7.89 13.39
N GLY A 103 -7.22 -8.91 13.15
CA GLY A 103 -7.64 -10.29 12.96
C GLY A 103 -8.16 -10.61 11.55
N GLU A 104 -7.96 -9.71 10.58
CA GLU A 104 -8.32 -9.97 9.18
C GLU A 104 -7.38 -10.99 8.55
N ARG A 105 -7.89 -11.72 7.54
CA ARG A 105 -7.12 -12.77 6.85
C ARG A 105 -6.52 -12.30 5.54
N GLY A 106 -7.11 -11.28 4.92
CA GLY A 106 -6.73 -10.77 3.61
C GLY A 106 -6.78 -9.25 3.53
N ILE A 107 -6.23 -8.72 2.45
CA ILE A 107 -6.20 -7.29 2.14
C ILE A 107 -6.22 -7.07 0.63
N GLN A 108 -6.88 -6.01 0.16
CA GLN A 108 -6.86 -5.62 -1.24
C GLN A 108 -5.44 -5.21 -1.66
N ALA A 109 -5.01 -5.70 -2.83
CA ALA A 109 -3.67 -5.49 -3.35
C ALA A 109 -3.66 -5.31 -4.86
N ILE A 110 -2.65 -4.59 -5.34
CA ILE A 110 -2.16 -4.70 -6.70
C ILE A 110 -1.04 -5.74 -6.68
N LEU A 111 -1.31 -6.91 -7.23
CA LEU A 111 -0.37 -8.01 -7.37
C LEU A 111 0.45 -7.83 -8.64
N LEU A 112 1.76 -7.75 -8.46
CA LEU A 112 2.77 -7.69 -9.51
C LEU A 112 3.40 -9.06 -9.68
N THR A 113 3.55 -9.49 -10.93
CA THR A 113 4.25 -10.73 -11.26
C THR A 113 5.21 -10.51 -12.43
N ALA A 114 6.34 -11.22 -12.41
CA ALA A 114 7.32 -11.24 -13.49
C ALA A 114 7.70 -12.68 -13.84
N ARG A 115 8.16 -12.89 -15.07
CA ARG A 115 8.81 -14.16 -15.46
C ARG A 115 10.30 -14.20 -15.11
N ASN A 116 10.89 -13.06 -14.74
CA ASN A 116 12.30 -12.90 -14.44
C ASN A 116 12.60 -13.34 -12.99
N VAL A 117 13.52 -14.30 -12.85
CA VAL A 117 13.94 -14.87 -11.55
C VAL A 117 14.92 -13.96 -10.80
N GLU A 118 15.63 -13.06 -11.48
CA GLU A 118 16.54 -12.09 -10.84
C GLU A 118 15.78 -11.17 -9.89
N LEU A 119 14.55 -10.80 -10.24
CA LEU A 119 13.69 -9.98 -9.40
C LEU A 119 13.24 -10.75 -8.14
N ASP A 120 13.02 -12.07 -8.24
CA ASP A 120 12.75 -12.92 -7.07
C ASP A 120 13.93 -12.88 -6.09
N GLY A 121 15.16 -12.99 -6.62
CA GLY A 121 16.39 -12.91 -5.84
C GLY A 121 16.60 -11.54 -5.22
N GLU A 122 16.28 -10.45 -5.91
CA GLU A 122 16.34 -9.10 -5.35
C GLU A 122 15.41 -8.95 -4.15
N PHE A 123 14.14 -9.34 -4.29
CA PHE A 123 13.18 -9.20 -3.20
C PHE A 123 13.51 -10.09 -2.01
N ALA A 124 14.02 -11.30 -2.25
CA ALA A 124 14.54 -12.16 -1.19
C ALA A 124 15.68 -11.46 -0.42
N ARG A 125 16.66 -10.90 -1.13
CA ARG A 125 17.76 -10.14 -0.52
C ARG A 125 17.27 -8.93 0.29
N ILE A 126 16.34 -8.15 -0.24
CA ILE A 126 15.77 -6.99 0.46
C ILE A 126 15.06 -7.44 1.74
N ALA A 127 14.23 -8.49 1.66
CA ALA A 127 13.52 -9.02 2.81
C ALA A 127 14.46 -9.54 3.91
N GLU A 128 15.52 -10.26 3.53
CA GLU A 128 16.53 -10.73 4.49
C GLU A 128 17.31 -9.59 5.11
N ALA A 129 17.77 -8.63 4.30
CA ALA A 129 18.52 -7.46 4.78
C ALA A 129 17.70 -6.64 5.78
N THR A 130 16.43 -6.37 5.46
CA THR A 130 15.54 -5.61 6.34
C THR A 130 15.14 -6.37 7.61
N GLY A 131 15.14 -7.70 7.55
CA GLY A 131 14.86 -8.55 8.71
C GLY A 131 16.07 -8.84 9.61
N GLY A 132 17.27 -8.39 9.24
CA GLY A 132 18.50 -8.62 10.02
C GLY A 132 19.15 -9.99 9.74
N GLY A 133 19.09 -10.45 8.49
CA GLY A 133 19.63 -11.74 8.04
C GLY A 133 18.58 -12.84 7.88
N THR A 134 17.31 -12.56 8.13
CA THR A 134 16.20 -13.50 7.89
C THR A 134 14.96 -12.72 7.49
N ALA A 135 14.29 -13.13 6.42
CA ALA A 135 13.06 -12.50 5.97
C ALA A 135 11.98 -12.55 7.06
N ARG A 136 11.28 -11.44 7.26
CA ARG A 136 10.21 -11.32 8.27
C ARG A 136 8.84 -11.35 7.64
N ARG A 137 7.87 -11.83 8.38
CA ARG A 137 6.44 -11.75 8.11
C ARG A 137 5.86 -10.45 8.66
N ILE A 138 4.67 -10.08 8.21
CA ILE A 138 4.07 -8.79 8.57
C ILE A 138 3.86 -8.62 10.09
N TRP A 139 3.53 -9.68 10.82
CA TRP A 139 3.35 -9.65 12.28
C TRP A 139 4.67 -9.57 13.07
N GLU A 140 5.80 -9.84 12.41
CA GLU A 140 7.13 -9.83 13.03
C GLU A 140 7.79 -8.44 12.92
N VAL A 141 7.23 -7.53 12.12
CA VAL A 141 7.78 -6.18 11.95
C VAL A 141 7.48 -5.35 13.20
N PRO A 142 8.49 -4.81 13.91
CA PRO A 142 8.25 -3.99 15.09
C PRO A 142 7.53 -2.68 14.73
N ILE A 143 6.63 -2.24 15.61
CA ILE A 143 6.03 -0.90 15.55
C ILE A 143 6.85 0.01 16.48
N THR A 144 7.67 0.87 15.91
CA THR A 144 8.66 1.69 16.63
C THR A 144 8.14 3.10 16.85
N ASP A 145 8.22 3.57 18.09
CA ASP A 145 8.01 4.98 18.43
C ASP A 145 9.35 5.70 18.58
N ARG A 146 9.79 6.36 17.50
CA ARG A 146 11.02 7.17 17.50
C ARG A 146 10.80 8.63 17.88
N LEU A 147 9.55 9.08 17.91
CA LEU A 147 9.21 10.49 18.12
C LEU A 147 8.77 10.78 19.55
N GLY A 148 8.37 9.74 20.29
CA GLY A 148 7.67 9.87 21.57
C GLY A 148 6.21 10.23 21.31
N ILE A 149 5.30 9.32 21.66
CA ILE A 149 3.87 9.55 21.58
C ILE A 149 3.49 10.87 22.28
N ASP A 150 2.59 11.63 21.66
CA ASP A 150 2.13 12.95 22.11
C ASP A 150 3.22 14.04 22.26
N SER A 151 4.43 13.80 21.75
CA SER A 151 5.44 14.83 21.68
C SER A 151 5.11 15.88 20.61
N ALA A 152 5.73 17.05 20.69
CA ALA A 152 5.65 18.07 19.64
C ALA A 152 6.09 17.52 18.26
N ALA A 153 7.10 16.64 18.25
CA ALA A 153 7.57 15.99 17.02
C ALA A 153 6.52 15.04 16.44
N TRP A 154 5.83 14.28 17.31
CA TRP A 154 4.71 13.41 16.93
C TRP A 154 3.56 14.21 16.32
N HIS A 155 3.10 15.28 16.98
CA HIS A 155 2.01 16.12 16.48
C HIS A 155 2.36 16.78 15.14
N LYS A 156 3.59 17.29 15.02
CA LYS A 156 4.09 17.84 13.76
C LYS A 156 4.04 16.79 12.65
N ARG A 157 4.58 15.60 12.90
CA ARG A 157 4.63 14.50 11.92
C ARG A 157 3.23 14.04 11.52
N ARG A 158 2.31 13.88 12.48
CA ARG A 158 0.91 13.56 12.21
C ARG A 158 0.26 14.61 11.30
N GLY A 159 0.46 15.89 11.61
CA GLY A 159 -0.03 17.00 10.78
C GLY A 159 0.57 17.01 9.37
N ASP A 160 1.86 16.71 9.23
CA ASP A 160 2.53 16.61 7.93
C ASP A 160 1.93 15.47 7.07
N LEU A 161 1.66 14.31 7.67
CA LEU A 161 1.06 13.16 7.00
C LEU A 161 -0.38 13.44 6.53
N LEU A 162 -1.20 14.08 7.36
CA LEU A 162 -2.58 14.45 7.00
C LEU A 162 -2.61 15.50 5.89
N ARG A 163 -1.77 16.54 5.96
CA ARG A 163 -1.65 17.53 4.87
C ARG A 163 -1.19 16.89 3.56
N ALA A 164 -0.30 15.90 3.61
CA ALA A 164 0.12 15.17 2.42
C ALA A 164 -1.06 14.41 1.79
N LEU A 165 -1.92 13.80 2.62
CA LEU A 165 -3.14 13.11 2.16
C LEU A 165 -4.16 14.08 1.55
N GLU A 166 -4.36 15.25 2.17
CA GLU A 166 -5.23 16.31 1.62
C GLU A 166 -4.74 16.81 0.27
N LYS A 167 -3.42 17.04 0.12
CA LYS A 167 -2.83 17.44 -1.17
C LYS A 167 -3.05 16.39 -2.25
N GLN A 168 -2.90 15.11 -1.91
CA GLN A 168 -3.17 13.99 -2.82
C GLN A 168 -4.66 13.87 -3.18
N SER A 169 -5.56 14.29 -2.29
CA SER A 169 -7.01 14.29 -2.54
C SER A 169 -7.47 15.52 -3.31
N GLY A 170 -6.85 16.69 -3.09
CA GLY A 170 -7.16 17.95 -3.77
C GLY A 170 -6.66 18.00 -5.22
N SER A 171 -5.57 17.31 -5.54
CA SER A 171 -5.11 17.15 -6.93
C SER A 171 -6.05 16.28 -7.78
N LYS A 172 -6.86 15.40 -7.16
CA LYS A 172 -7.93 14.63 -7.84
C LYS A 172 -9.08 15.51 -8.35
N GLY A 173 -9.20 16.76 -7.89
CA GLY A 173 -10.29 17.67 -8.24
C GLY A 173 -10.01 18.68 -9.36
N LYS A 174 -8.75 18.80 -9.82
CA LYS A 174 -8.35 19.76 -10.87
C LYS A 174 -7.97 19.04 -12.17
N ARG A 175 -8.94 18.39 -12.78
CA ARG A 175 -8.92 18.07 -14.23
C ARG A 175 -10.26 18.52 -14.81
N THR A 176 -10.30 19.79 -15.23
CA THR A 176 -11.32 20.34 -16.12
C THR A 176 -11.02 19.83 -17.56
N PRO A 177 -12.03 19.59 -18.40
CA PRO A 177 -11.97 18.74 -19.59
C PRO A 177 -11.03 19.23 -20.70
#